data_AF-A0A662VN90-F1
#
_entry.id   AF-A0A662VN90-F1
#
_cell.length_a   1.000
_cell.length_b   1.000
_cell.length_c   1.000
_cell.angle_alpha   90.00
_cell.angle_beta   90.00
_cell.angle_gamma   90.00
#
_symmetry.space_group_name_H-M   'P 1'
#
loop_
_entity.id
_entity.type
_entity.pdbx_description
1 polymer ?
#
loop_
_entity_poly.entity_id
_entity_poly.type
_entity_poly.pdbx_seq_one_letter_code
_entity_poly.pdbx_strand_id
1 'polypeptide(L)'
;MLSLHELYFDGRELQHSLAVEWIRKKDAFTSIQASRTIEDLGKIFGMDYGDVLYEIERRAKFLKELAKHRTYRMYGLIEKLNDYRRSFYGDYGDYGDYGD
;
A
#
# COMPACT_ATOMS: atom_id res chain seq x y z
N MET A 1 -19.53 -1.95 14.84
CA MET A 1 -18.87 -1.13 13.81
C MET A 1 -17.48 -1.73 13.64
N LEU A 2 -17.10 -2.12 12.42
CA LEU A 2 -15.74 -2.60 12.16
C LEU A 2 -14.98 -1.44 11.52
N SER A 3 -13.88 -1.03 12.15
CA SER A 3 -13.07 0.09 11.67
C SER A 3 -11.59 -0.24 11.79
N LEU A 4 -10.81 0.30 10.85
CA LEU A 4 -9.36 0.31 10.93
C LEU A 4 -8.91 1.65 11.52
N HIS A 5 -8.13 1.57 12.60
CA HIS A 5 -7.54 2.72 13.25
C HIS A 5 -6.05 2.76 12.97
N GLU A 6 -5.53 3.95 12.71
CA GLU A 6 -4.10 4.22 12.76
C GLU A 6 -3.72 4.59 14.19
N LEU A 7 -2.59 4.06 14.64
CA LEU A 7 -2.01 4.37 15.94
C LEU A 7 -0.67 5.06 15.69
N TYR A 8 -0.44 6.19 16.36
CA TYR A 8 0.84 6.89 16.28
C TYR A 8 1.21 7.49 17.62
N PHE A 9 2.52 7.55 17.88
CA PHE A 9 3.06 8.18 19.08
C PHE A 9 3.57 9.57 18.71
N ASP A 10 3.08 10.60 19.40
CA ASP A 10 3.48 11.99 19.15
C ASP A 10 4.70 12.44 19.98
N GLY A 11 5.30 11.52 20.75
CA GLY A 11 6.39 11.78 21.68
C GLY A 11 5.95 11.94 23.14
N ARG A 12 4.64 12.06 23.40
CA ARG A 12 4.07 12.17 24.75
C ARG A 12 2.99 11.12 24.99
N GLU A 13 2.12 10.93 24.01
CA GLU A 13 0.89 10.15 24.16
C GLU A 13 0.66 9.26 22.93
N LEU A 14 -0.01 8.14 23.15
CA LEU A 14 -0.52 7.32 22.06
C LEU A 14 -1.79 7.96 21.51
N GLN A 15 -1.74 8.36 20.26
CA GLN A 15 -2.86 8.93 19.53
C GLN A 15 -3.44 7.89 18.57
N HIS A 16 -4.72 8.07 18.22
CA HIS A 16 -5.35 7.23 17.22
C HIS A 16 -6.27 8.01 16.28
N SER A 17 -6.25 7.67 14.99
CA SER A 17 -7.15 8.22 13.97
C SER A 17 -7.88 7.10 13.23
N LEU A 18 -9.05 7.43 12.69
CA LEU A 18 -9.90 6.45 11.98
C LEU A 18 -9.54 6.49 10.48
N ALA A 19 -8.96 5.41 9.96
CA ALA A 19 -8.57 5.35 8.55
C ALA A 19 -9.68 4.81 7.64
N VAL A 20 -10.37 3.75 8.08
CA VAL A 20 -11.37 3.05 7.27
C VAL A 20 -12.57 2.63 8.12
N GLU A 21 -13.78 2.83 7.61
CA GLU A 21 -15.04 2.33 8.18
C GLU A 21 -15.65 1.25 7.30
N TRP A 22 -16.24 0.23 7.91
CA TRP A 22 -17.20 -0.64 7.21
C TRP A 22 -18.63 -0.09 7.28
N ILE A 23 -19.16 0.32 6.14
CA ILE A 23 -20.56 0.71 5.97
C ILE A 23 -21.39 -0.56 5.71
N ARG A 24 -21.86 -1.21 6.79
CA ARG A 24 -22.60 -2.48 6.74
C ARG A 24 -23.77 -2.51 5.74
N LYS A 25 -24.54 -1.42 5.63
CA LYS A 25 -25.69 -1.32 4.71
C LYS A 25 -25.31 -1.37 3.23
N LYS A 26 -24.06 -1.02 2.90
CA LYS A 26 -23.53 -1.03 1.52
C LYS A 26 -22.58 -2.20 1.28
N ASP A 27 -22.29 -2.98 2.32
CA ASP A 27 -21.20 -3.94 2.37
C ASP A 27 -19.88 -3.40 1.76
N ALA A 28 -19.54 -2.16 2.14
CA ALA A 28 -18.42 -1.43 1.55
C ALA A 28 -17.58 -0.74 2.61
N PHE A 29 -16.28 -0.63 2.35
CA PHE A 29 -15.36 0.14 3.17
C PHE A 29 -15.22 1.56 2.64
N THR A 30 -15.21 2.57 3.51
CA THR A 30 -14.95 3.98 3.15
C THR A 30 -13.73 4.50 3.90
N SER A 31 -12.93 5.31 3.23
CA SER A 31 -11.99 6.20 3.93
C SER A 31 -12.79 7.32 4.60
N ILE A 32 -12.32 7.79 5.76
CA ILE A 32 -13.05 8.75 6.60
C ILE A 32 -12.23 10.03 6.82
N GLN A 33 -10.90 9.93 6.82
CA GLN A 33 -9.98 11.04 7.10
C GLN A 33 -8.68 10.89 6.30
N ALA A 34 -7.91 12.00 6.22
CA ALA A 34 -6.54 11.96 5.74
C ALA A 34 -5.70 11.02 6.62
N SER A 35 -4.92 10.15 6.00
CA SER A 35 -4.12 9.13 6.69
C SER A 35 -2.76 9.71 7.04
N ARG A 36 -2.38 9.64 8.32
CA ARG A 36 -1.05 10.06 8.76
C ARG A 36 0.03 9.10 8.26
N THR A 37 -0.32 7.82 8.13
CA THR A 37 0.56 6.82 7.52
C THR A 37 0.93 7.22 6.09
N ILE A 38 -0.01 7.73 5.30
CA ILE A 38 0.25 8.17 3.92
C ILE A 38 1.19 9.38 3.90
N GLU A 39 1.00 10.35 4.79
CA GLU A 39 1.93 11.48 4.92
C GLU A 39 3.35 11.03 5.30
N ASP A 40 3.47 10.11 6.25
CA ASP A 40 4.77 9.62 6.71
C ASP A 40 5.47 8.77 5.64
N LEU A 41 4.73 7.99 4.84
CA LEU A 41 5.25 7.34 3.64
C LEU A 41 5.79 8.37 2.64
N GLY A 42 5.06 9.47 2.42
CA GLY A 42 5.52 10.56 1.56
C GLY A 42 6.87 11.11 2.00
N LYS A 43 7.04 11.38 3.30
CA LYS A 43 8.33 11.83 3.87
C LYS A 43 9.44 10.81 3.69
N ILE A 44 9.17 9.53 3.94
CA ILE A 44 10.16 8.45 3.84
C ILE A 44 10.66 8.30 2.39
N PHE A 45 9.76 8.40 1.42
CA PHE A 45 10.07 8.18 0.00
C PHE A 45 10.33 9.47 -0.79
N GLY A 46 10.28 10.64 -0.15
CA GLY A 46 10.44 11.93 -0.82
C GLY A 46 9.32 12.23 -1.83
N MET A 47 8.12 11.70 -1.59
CA MET A 47 6.94 11.84 -2.44
C MET A 47 5.94 12.80 -1.80
N ASP A 48 5.21 13.55 -2.62
CA ASP A 48 4.06 14.30 -2.10
C ASP A 48 2.87 13.36 -1.79
N TYR A 49 1.89 13.87 -1.05
CA TYR A 49 0.74 13.08 -0.62
C TYR A 49 -0.06 12.51 -1.81
N GLY A 50 -0.16 13.27 -2.91
CA GLY A 50 -0.87 12.86 -4.11
C GLY A 50 -0.17 11.72 -4.85
N ASP A 51 1.16 11.79 -4.95
CA ASP A 51 2.00 10.74 -5.54
C ASP A 51 1.89 9.44 -4.75
N VAL A 52 1.92 9.51 -3.41
CA VAL A 52 1.73 8.32 -2.56
C VAL A 52 0.35 7.73 -2.75
N LEU A 53 -0.70 8.56 -2.82
CA LEU A 53 -2.06 8.08 -3.11
C LEU A 53 -2.15 7.41 -4.47
N TYR A 54 -1.55 8.01 -5.50
CA TYR A 54 -1.52 7.45 -6.85
C TYR A 54 -0.83 6.07 -6.87
N GLU A 55 0.27 5.92 -6.14
CA GLU A 55 0.98 4.65 -5.99
C GLU A 55 0.14 3.59 -5.24
N ILE A 56 -0.58 3.99 -4.18
CA ILE A 56 -1.51 3.10 -3.47
C ILE A 56 -2.64 2.64 -4.40
N GLU A 57 -3.23 3.56 -5.17
CA GLU A 57 -4.28 3.22 -6.14
C GLU A 57 -3.79 2.26 -7.22
N ARG A 58 -2.59 2.48 -7.75
CA ARG A 58 -1.98 1.60 -8.75
C ARG A 58 -1.77 0.19 -8.20
N ARG A 59 -1.28 0.05 -6.97
CA ARG A 59 -1.14 -1.23 -6.25
C ARG A 59 -2.49 -1.89 -5.99
N ALA A 60 -3.50 -1.12 -5.60
CA ALA A 60 -4.85 -1.62 -5.38
C ALA A 60 -5.49 -2.16 -6.68
N LYS A 61 -5.29 -1.46 -7.81
CA LYS A 61 -5.72 -1.95 -9.14
C LYS A 61 -5.04 -3.28 -9.50
N PHE A 62 -3.73 -3.39 -9.29
CA PHE A 62 -3.02 -4.65 -9.51
C PHE A 62 -3.59 -5.80 -8.66
N LEU A 63 -3.78 -5.58 -7.36
CA LEU A 63 -4.36 -6.60 -6.47
C LEU A 63 -5.79 -6.99 -6.88
N LYS A 64 -6.57 -6.03 -7.37
CA LYS A 64 -7.92 -6.28 -7.89
C LYS A 64 -7.90 -7.15 -9.14
N GLU A 65 -6.99 -6.89 -10.09
CA GLU A 65 -6.82 -7.74 -11.27
C GLU A 65 -6.32 -9.14 -10.87
N LEU A 66 -5.35 -9.22 -9.95
CA LEU A 66 -4.84 -10.48 -9.44
C LEU A 66 -5.95 -11.34 -8.80
N ALA A 67 -6.86 -10.72 -8.05
CA ALA A 67 -7.99 -11.40 -7.42
C ALA A 67 -9.03 -11.96 -8.41
N LYS A 68 -9.10 -11.44 -9.65
CA LYS A 68 -9.98 -12.01 -10.69
C LYS A 68 -9.50 -13.39 -11.14
N HIS A 69 -8.20 -13.65 -11.11
CA HIS A 69 -7.59 -14.89 -11.57
C HIS A 69 -7.53 -15.97 -10.46
N ARG A 70 -8.65 -16.14 -9.71
CA ARG A 70 -8.93 -16.84 -8.42
C ARG A 70 -8.17 -18.12 -7.99
N THR A 71 -7.15 -18.61 -8.68
CA THR A 71 -6.49 -19.90 -8.42
C THR A 71 -4.99 -19.79 -8.08
N TYR A 72 -4.56 -18.72 -7.40
CA TYR A 72 -3.22 -18.71 -6.83
C TYR A 72 -3.19 -19.49 -5.51
N ARG A 73 -2.38 -20.55 -5.46
CA ARG A 73 -1.87 -21.04 -4.16
C ARG A 73 -0.94 -19.96 -3.58
N MET A 74 -0.72 -19.99 -2.26
CA MET A 74 0.10 -19.00 -1.55
C MET A 74 1.45 -18.70 -2.25
N TYR A 75 2.14 -19.74 -2.72
CA TYR A 75 3.39 -19.59 -3.47
C TYR A 75 3.23 -18.75 -4.76
N GLY A 76 2.21 -19.06 -5.58
CA GLY A 76 1.94 -18.31 -6.81
C GLY A 76 1.50 -16.87 -6.55
N LEU A 77 0.82 -16.60 -5.42
CA LEU A 77 0.51 -15.25 -4.99
C LEU A 77 1.80 -14.46 -4.66
N ILE A 78 2.71 -15.07 -3.89
CA ILE A 78 4.00 -14.47 -3.55
C ILE A 78 4.84 -14.20 -4.81
N GLU A 79 4.86 -15.13 -5.76
CA GLU A 79 5.56 -14.95 -7.03
C GLU A 79 5.01 -13.75 -7.82
N LYS A 80 3.68 -13.61 -7.93
CA LYS A 80 3.07 -12.45 -8.60
C LYS A 80 3.31 -11.12 -7.90
N LEU A 81 3.34 -11.11 -6.57
CA LEU A 81 3.72 -9.92 -5.81
C LEU A 81 5.20 -9.55 -6.07
N ASN A 82 6.08 -10.53 -6.18
CA ASN A 82 7.48 -10.32 -6.50
C ASN A 82 7.70 -9.87 -7.95
N ASP A 83 6.94 -10.40 -8.91
CA ASP A 83 6.94 -9.93 -10.30
C ASP A 83 6.55 -8.45 -10.39
N TYR A 84 5.46 -8.07 -9.70
CA TYR A 84 5.03 -6.68 -9.63
C TYR A 84 6.09 -5.77 -8.98
N ARG A 85 6.75 -6.25 -7.91
CA ARG A 85 7.86 -5.53 -7.29
C ARG A 85 9.02 -5.35 -8.26
N ARG A 86 9.44 -6.40 -8.98
CA ARG A 86 10.55 -6.36 -9.95
C ARG A 86 10.26 -5.43 -11.12
N SER A 87 9.04 -5.44 -11.67
CA SER A 87 8.70 -4.52 -12.77
C SER A 87 8.64 -3.05 -12.32
N PHE A 88 8.53 -2.80 -11.01
CA PHE A 88 8.56 -1.47 -10.43
C PHE A 88 9.96 -0.94 -10.11
N TYR A 89 10.85 -1.81 -9.63
CA TYR A 89 12.21 -1.45 -9.17
C TYR A 89 13.31 -1.90 -10.14
N GLY A 90 12.95 -2.62 -11.22
CA GLY A 90 13.89 -3.30 -12.12
C GLY A 90 14.53 -2.43 -13.20
N ASP A 91 14.11 -1.17 -13.35
CA ASP A 91 14.76 -0.21 -14.26
C ASP A 91 15.90 0.60 -13.59
N TYR A 92 16.21 0.32 -12.32
CA TYR A 92 17.43 0.82 -11.64
C TYR A 92 18.41 -0.33 -11.36
N GLY A 93 18.72 -1.09 -12.42
CA GLY A 93 19.58 -2.27 -12.36
C GLY A 93 20.61 -2.38 -13.47
N ASP A 94 21.00 -1.26 -14.10
CA ASP A 94 22.28 -1.13 -14.81
C ASP A 94 23.33 -0.54 -13.84
N TYR A 95 23.46 -1.17 -12.68
CA TYR A 95 24.64 -0.97 -11.84
C TYR A 95 25.60 -2.10 -12.14
N GLY A 96 26.45 -1.85 -13.14
CA GLY A 96 27.83 -2.28 -13.17
C GLY A 96 28.04 -3.78 -13.05
N ASP A 97 28.28 -4.38 -14.20
CA ASP A 97 29.35 -5.35 -14.38
C ASP A 97 30.50 -5.12 -13.37
N TYR A 98 30.52 -5.87 -12.28
CA TYR A 98 31.76 -6.11 -11.52
C TYR A 98 32.41 -7.35 -12.10
N GLY A 99 32.78 -7.24 -13.38
CA GLY A 99 33.91 -7.97 -13.93
C GLY A 99 35.18 -7.37 -13.35
N ASP A 100 35.74 -8.06 -12.37
CA ASP A 100 37.15 -8.49 -12.29
C ASP A 100 37.39 -9.24 -10.96
#